data_AF-A0A3D5UTB9-F1
#
_entry.id   AF-A0A3D5UTB9-F1
#
_cell.length_a   1.000
_cell.length_b   1.000
_cell.length_c   1.000
_cell.angle_alpha   90.00
_cell.angle_beta   90.00
_cell.angle_gamma   90.00
#
_symmetry.space_group_name_H-M   'P 1'
#
loop_
_entity.id
_entity.type
_entity.pdbx_description
1 polymer ?
#
loop_
_entity_poly.entity_id
_entity_poly.type
_entity_poly.pdbx_seq_one_letter_code
_entity_poly.pdbx_strand_id
1 'polypeptide(L)' 'MSYSKPIKSPCLRVCAVDGCANVCRGCGRTLKEIAGWGRLNDDERDAVLRELPARIDALGDRASAREEALAKIREALGE' A
#
# COMPACT_ATOMS: atom_id res chain seq x y z
N MET A 1 0.00 15.91 -24.61
CA MET A 1 0.51 15.50 -23.29
C MET A 1 0.24 14.01 -23.10
N SER A 2 1.29 13.19 -22.90
CA SER A 2 1.13 11.76 -22.65
C SER A 2 0.72 11.55 -21.19
N TYR A 3 -0.53 11.15 -20.96
CA TYR A 3 -1.00 10.76 -19.64
C TYR A 3 -0.47 9.36 -19.35
N SER A 4 0.65 9.31 -18.62
CA SER A 4 1.22 8.08 -18.11
C SER A 4 0.15 7.32 -17.32
N LYS A 5 -0.07 6.07 -17.72
CA LYS A 5 -1.00 5.11 -17.13
C LYS A 5 -0.91 5.20 -15.59
N PRO A 6 -2.05 5.31 -14.86
CA PRO A 6 -2.00 5.52 -13.42
C PRO A 6 -1.24 4.36 -12.77
N ILE A 7 -0.15 4.71 -12.07
CA ILE A 7 0.62 3.74 -11.30
C ILE A 7 -0.32 3.14 -10.26
N LYS A 8 -0.50 1.81 -10.29
CA LYS A 8 -1.32 1.11 -9.31
C LYS A 8 -0.79 1.46 -7.92
N SER A 9 -1.60 2.09 -7.09
CA SER A 9 -1.20 2.48 -5.74
C SER A 9 -2.36 2.26 -4.78
N PRO A 10 -2.16 1.53 -3.66
CA PRO A 10 -3.21 1.21 -2.70
C PRO A 10 -3.40 2.36 -1.70
N CYS A 11 -3.20 3.61 -2.14
CA CYS A 11 -3.19 4.75 -1.23
C CYS A 11 -4.61 5.19 -0.88
N LEU A 12 -4.97 5.10 0.41
CA LEU A 12 -6.23 5.63 0.94
C LEU A 12 -6.20 7.16 1.17
N ARG A 13 -5.11 7.84 0.79
CA ARG A 13 -4.83 9.26 1.15
C ARG A 13 -4.78 9.50 2.67
N VAL A 14 -4.63 8.43 3.45
CA VAL A 14 -4.40 8.47 4.89
C VAL A 14 -2.89 8.42 5.13
N CYS A 15 -2.29 9.55 5.50
CA CYS A 15 -0.88 9.63 5.87
C CYS A 15 -0.72 9.45 7.38
N ALA A 16 -0.98 8.23 7.87
CA ALA A 16 -0.81 7.88 9.27
C ALA A 16 0.19 6.74 9.37
N VAL A 17 1.44 7.01 9.71
CA VAL A 17 2.46 5.96 9.88
C VAL A 17 2.44 5.46 11.34
N ASP A 18 2.56 4.15 11.53
CA ASP A 18 2.81 3.54 12.83
C ASP A 18 4.32 3.58 13.09
N GLY A 19 4.73 4.31 14.13
CA GLY A 19 6.16 4.49 14.46
C GLY A 19 6.82 3.22 15.01
N CYS A 20 6.05 2.26 15.54
CA CYS A 20 6.59 0.99 16.02
C CYS A 20 6.82 0.02 14.86
N ALA A 21 5.88 -0.05 13.92
CA ALA A 21 5.92 -0.97 12.78
C ALA A 21 6.53 -0.36 11.51
N ASN A 22 6.81 0.95 11.49
CA ASN A 22 7.36 1.71 10.35
C ASN A 22 6.56 1.55 9.04
N VAL A 23 5.24 1.32 9.17
CA VAL A 23 4.30 1.12 8.07
C VAL A 23 3.17 2.14 8.13
N CYS A 24 2.62 2.49 6.98
CA CYS A 24 1.43 3.31 6.89
C CYS A 24 0.20 2.53 7.38
N ARG A 25 -0.51 3.05 8.37
CA ARG A 25 -1.79 2.52 8.89
C ARG A 25 -2.93 2.58 7.89
N GLY A 26 -2.78 3.34 6.80
CA GLY A 26 -3.74 3.42 5.70
C GLY A 26 -3.48 2.37 4.61
N CYS A 27 -2.27 2.31 4.06
CA CYS A 27 -1.97 1.43 2.93
C CYS A 27 -1.06 0.23 3.25
N GLY A 28 -0.58 0.11 4.50
CA GLY A 28 0.30 -0.97 4.94
C GLY A 28 1.75 -0.87 4.46
N ARG A 29 2.08 0.15 3.65
CA ARG A 29 3.40 0.30 3.01
C ARG A 29 4.39 0.98 3.93
N THR A 30 5.65 0.55 3.90
CA THR A 30 6.73 1.23 4.61
C THR A 30 7.14 2.51 3.89
N LEU A 31 7.76 3.43 4.63
CA LEU A 31 8.32 4.67 4.05
C LEU A 31 9.35 4.39 2.95
N LYS A 32 10.12 3.30 3.05
CA LYS A 32 11.10 2.90 2.03
C LYS A 32 10.41 2.55 0.71
N GLU A 33 9.33 1.78 0.78
CA GLU A 33 8.55 1.41 -0.41
C GLU A 33 7.86 2.64 -1.01
N ILE A 34 7.33 3.54 -0.18
CA ILE A 34 6.70 4.79 -0.65
C ILE A 34 7.72 5.65 -1.41
N ALA A 35 8.94 5.82 -0.86
CA ALA A 35 10.02 6.57 -1.50
C ALA A 35 10.49 5.91 -2.81
N GLY A 36 10.49 4.57 -2.88
CA GLY A 36 10.89 3.80 -4.06
C GLY A 36 9.79 3.57 -5.10
N TRP A 37 8.52 3.84 -4.80
CA TRP A 37 7.38 3.36 -5.61
C TRP A 37 7.40 3.80 -7.08
N GLY A 38 7.82 5.04 -7.33
CA GLY A 38 7.92 5.57 -8.68
C GLY A 38 9.01 4.89 -9.52
N ARG A 39 9.96 4.21 -8.88
CA ARG A 39 11.06 3.46 -9.53
C ARG A 39 10.78 1.96 -9.63
N LEU A 40 9.81 1.44 -8.88
CA LEU A 40 9.48 0.03 -8.89
C LEU A 40 8.76 -0.36 -10.19
N ASN A 41 9.12 -1.52 -10.72
CA ASN A 41 8.48 -2.13 -11.88
C ASN A 41 7.10 -2.67 -11.52
N ASP A 42 6.26 -2.98 -12.50
CA ASP A 42 4.92 -3.50 -12.25
C ASP A 42 4.92 -4.79 -11.42
N ASP A 43 5.86 -5.69 -11.73
CA ASP A 43 6.05 -6.97 -11.02
C ASP A 43 6.46 -6.77 -9.55
N GLU A 44 7.40 -5.85 -9.29
CA GLU A 44 7.81 -5.52 -7.91
C GLU A 44 6.68 -4.82 -7.15
N ARG A 45 5.90 -3.98 -7.82
CA ARG A 45 4.72 -3.37 -7.21
C ARG A 45 3.69 -4.42 -6.83
N ASP A 46 3.47 -5.42 -7.68
CA ASP A 46 2.54 -6.52 -7.43
C ASP A 46 3.03 -7.38 -6.26
N ALA A 47 4.33 -7.71 -6.22
CA ALA A 47 4.95 -8.41 -5.11
C ALA A 47 4.74 -7.67 -3.78
N VAL A 48 5.02 -6.36 -3.75
CA VAL A 48 4.77 -5.51 -2.59
C VAL A 48 3.29 -5.54 -2.23
N LEU A 49 2.39 -5.32 -3.20
CA LEU A 49 0.94 -5.32 -2.98
C LEU A 49 0.44 -6.61 -2.34
N ARG A 50 0.97 -7.78 -2.73
CA ARG A 50 0.63 -9.08 -2.13
C ARG A 50 1.11 -9.24 -0.69
N GLU A 51 2.17 -8.53 -0.28
CA GLU A 51 2.65 -8.54 1.11
C GLU A 51 1.88 -7.58 2.03
N LEU A 52 1.34 -6.48 1.50
CA LEU A 52 0.58 -5.50 2.28
C LEU A 52 -0.62 -6.04 3.07
N PRO A 53 -1.45 -6.98 2.57
CA PRO A 53 -2.59 -7.47 3.31
C PRO A 53 -2.16 -8.20 4.59
N ALA A 54 -1.05 -8.93 4.54
CA ALA A 54 -0.48 -9.58 5.73
C ALA A 54 0.02 -8.55 6.76
N ARG A 55 0.60 -7.42 6.30
CA ARG A 55 1.07 -6.34 7.19
C ARG A 55 -0.10 -5.58 7.82
N ILE A 56 -1.16 -5.32 7.04
CA ILE A 56 -2.41 -4.72 7.53
C ILE A 56 -3.11 -5.65 8.52
N ASP A 57 -3.10 -6.96 8.28
CA ASP A 57 -3.60 -7.96 9.22
C ASP A 57 -2.83 -7.93 10.55
N ALA A 58 -1.50 -7.90 10.49
CA ALA A 58 -0.63 -7.80 11.67
C ALA A 58 -0.78 -6.47 12.45
N LEU A 59 -1.24 -5.40 11.79
CA LEU A 59 -1.58 -4.13 12.45
C LEU A 59 -2.87 -4.24 13.27
N GLY A 60 -3.83 -5.06 12.84
CA GLY A 60 -5.12 -5.25 13.52
C GLY A 60 -5.82 -3.93 13.79
N ASP A 61 -6.12 -3.67 15.07
CA ASP A 61 -6.81 -2.46 15.57
C ASP A 61 -6.05 -1.15 15.30
N ARG A 62 -4.75 -1.23 15.02
CA ARG A 62 -3.92 -0.05 14.70
C ARG A 62 -4.11 0.44 13.27
N ALA A 63 -4.70 -0.37 12.38
CA ALA A 63 -4.99 0.05 11.01
C ALA A 63 -6.23 0.95 10.99
N SER A 64 -6.12 2.15 10.40
CA SER A 64 -7.20 3.14 10.42
C SER A 64 -8.45 2.71 9.65
N ALA A 65 -8.30 1.85 8.64
CA ALA A 65 -9.39 1.27 7.88
C ALA A 65 -8.93 -0.05 7.25
N ARG A 66 -8.72 -1.09 8.10
CA ARG A 66 -8.20 -2.40 7.66
C ARG A 66 -8.96 -2.95 6.45
N GLU A 67 -10.29 -2.97 6.50
CA GLU A 67 -11.10 -3.51 5.40
C GLU A 67 -10.96 -2.69 4.12
N GLU A 68 -10.98 -1.36 4.21
CA GLU A 68 -10.81 -0.47 3.05
C GLU A 68 -9.41 -0.59 2.44
N ALA A 69 -8.39 -0.73 3.29
CA ALA A 69 -7.00 -0.95 2.89
C ALA A 69 -6.88 -2.25 2.08
N LEU A 70 -7.44 -3.35 2.59
CA LEU A 70 -7.45 -4.64 1.91
C LEU A 70 -8.21 -4.58 0.58
N ALA A 71 -9.37 -3.91 0.54
CA ALA A 71 -10.14 -3.74 -0.69
C ALA A 71 -9.35 -2.96 -1.76
N LYS A 72 -8.69 -1.86 -1.38
CA LYS A 72 -7.85 -1.07 -2.28
C LYS A 72 -6.59 -1.80 -2.74
N ILE A 73 -6.02 -2.67 -1.90
CA ILE A 73 -4.90 -3.51 -2.28
C ILE A 73 -5.34 -4.53 -3.34
N ARG A 74 -6.49 -5.19 -3.16
CA ARG A 74 -7.07 -6.11 -4.15
C ARG A 74 -7.39 -5.41 -5.47
N GLU A 75 -8.00 -4.22 -5.42
CA GLU A 75 -8.23 -3.37 -6.59
C GLU A 75 -6.91 -3.02 -7.32
N ALA A 76 -5.85 -2.75 -6.56
CA ALA A 76 -4.53 -2.45 -7.11
C ALA A 76 -3.83 -3.70 -7.68
N LEU A 77 -4.11 -4.91 -7.18
CA LEU A 77 -3.67 -6.17 -7.80
C LEU A 77 -4.48 -6.47 -9.08
N GLY A 78 -5.75 -6.04 -9.12
CA GLY A 78 -6.66 -6.28 -10.24
C GLY A 78 -7.43 -7.59 -10.13
N GLU A 79 -7.67 -8.05 -8.89
CA GLU A 79 -8.56 -9.18 -8.55
C GLU A 79 -10.00 -8.74 -8.31
#